data_AF-A0AAU1FNP1-F1
#
_entry.id   AF-A0AAU1FNP1-F1
#
_cell.length_a   1.000
_cell.length_b   1.000
_cell.length_c   1.000
_cell.angle_alpha   90.00
_cell.angle_beta   90.00
_cell.angle_gamma   90.00
#
_symmetry.space_group_name_H-M   'P 1'
#
loop_
_entity.id
_entity.type
_entity.pdbx_description
1 polymer ?
#
loop_
_entity_poly.entity_id
_entity_poly.type
_entity_poly.pdbx_seq_one_letter_code
_entity_poly.pdbx_strand_id
1 'polypeptide(L)'
;MSETKKTDAADAVIPQQAAAPEDRADSAKGSDEREVLLRVQGLKKHFPIRKGILQRQVAAVKAVDGIDFEVRKGETLGVVGESGCGKSTMGRVITRLQDPTGGTIEFEGKDITSLSAGGMRPLRRDIQMIFQDPYGSLNPRHTIGSIVSAPFRLQGVEPEGGVKKEVQRLLELVGLSPEHYNRYPHEFSGGQRQRIGIARALALKPKLVVADEPVSALDVSIQAQVVNLMDDLQSELGLTYVIIAHDLSVVRHVSDRIAVMYLGKIVELADRNSLYEAPMHPYTKALMSAVPVPDPKRRGAKSERILLRGDVPSPISPPSGCRFHTRCWKATQICKTTEPPLIELKPGQQVACHHPENFEDQAPQDTVLLSAAKEAVALVAAVDATEVSGEAPAEVSQTPAEEEASTEPEAETAAEAEAEAEPETAADAEAEPEADADRQESTGK
;
A
#
# COMPACT_ATOMS: atom_id res chain seq x y z
N MET A 1 2.97 -21.46 -60.55
CA MET A 1 2.53 -22.44 -59.54
C MET A 1 3.78 -23.03 -58.92
N SER A 2 4.17 -22.51 -57.76
CA SER A 2 5.38 -22.90 -57.06
C SER A 2 5.04 -22.93 -55.57
N GLU A 3 5.08 -24.14 -55.03
CA GLU A 3 4.64 -24.52 -53.69
C GLU A 3 5.49 -23.85 -52.61
N THR A 4 4.81 -23.18 -51.67
CA THR A 4 5.44 -22.61 -50.47
C THR A 4 5.38 -23.65 -49.36
N LYS A 5 6.54 -24.22 -49.03
CA LYS A 5 6.71 -25.22 -47.98
C LYS A 5 6.66 -24.55 -46.60
N LYS A 6 5.54 -24.72 -45.90
CA LYS A 6 5.33 -24.38 -44.50
C LYS A 6 6.33 -25.17 -43.65
N THR A 7 7.21 -24.47 -42.93
CA THR A 7 8.14 -25.08 -41.97
C THR A 7 7.55 -24.92 -40.59
N ASP A 8 7.39 -26.06 -39.91
CA ASP A 8 6.77 -26.19 -38.60
C ASP A 8 7.56 -25.46 -37.52
N ALA A 9 6.84 -24.71 -36.69
CA ALA A 9 7.35 -24.07 -35.49
C ALA A 9 7.65 -25.16 -34.45
N ALA A 10 8.92 -25.28 -34.08
CA ALA A 10 9.36 -26.17 -33.01
C ALA A 10 8.80 -25.69 -31.66
N ASP A 11 8.21 -26.63 -30.93
CA ASP A 11 7.68 -26.50 -29.58
C ASP A 11 8.70 -25.90 -28.61
N ALA A 12 8.46 -24.65 -28.18
CA ALA A 12 9.11 -24.07 -27.03
C ALA A 12 8.48 -24.65 -25.76
N VAL A 13 9.14 -25.65 -25.18
CA VAL A 13 8.76 -26.23 -23.89
C VAL A 13 8.91 -25.18 -22.79
N ILE A 14 7.79 -24.68 -22.29
CA ILE A 14 7.72 -23.81 -21.10
C ILE A 14 8.04 -24.69 -19.88
N PRO A 15 9.07 -24.36 -19.07
CA PRO A 15 9.33 -25.11 -17.83
C PRO A 15 8.12 -25.02 -16.89
N GLN A 16 7.67 -26.18 -16.40
CA GLN A 16 6.62 -26.26 -15.39
C GLN A 16 6.99 -25.39 -14.18
N GLN A 17 6.04 -24.57 -13.72
CA GLN A 17 6.10 -23.87 -12.44
C GLN A 17 6.48 -24.87 -11.36
N ALA A 18 7.67 -24.68 -10.77
CA ALA A 18 8.04 -25.36 -9.54
C ALA A 18 6.97 -25.04 -8.49
N ALA A 19 6.44 -26.09 -7.86
CA ALA A 19 5.53 -25.98 -6.73
C ALA A 19 6.12 -25.05 -5.67
N ALA A 20 5.28 -24.18 -5.10
CA ALA A 20 5.69 -23.31 -4.01
C ALA A 20 6.31 -24.16 -2.88
N PRO A 21 7.43 -23.73 -2.27
CA PRO A 21 8.01 -24.47 -1.16
C PRO A 21 7.04 -24.47 0.02
N GLU A 22 6.51 -25.65 0.36
CA GLU A 22 5.64 -25.89 1.51
C GLU A 22 6.39 -25.70 2.87
N ASP A 23 7.72 -25.57 2.84
CA ASP A 23 8.61 -25.53 4.00
C ASP A 23 8.60 -24.23 4.83
N ARG A 24 7.89 -23.18 4.42
CA ARG A 24 7.85 -21.92 5.21
C ARG A 24 6.88 -21.94 6.38
N ALA A 25 5.95 -22.89 6.44
CA ALA A 25 5.00 -22.98 7.55
C ALA A 25 5.70 -23.23 8.90
N ASP A 26 6.83 -23.94 8.90
CA ASP A 26 7.62 -24.20 10.11
C ASP A 26 8.51 -23.03 10.55
N SER A 27 8.81 -22.08 9.65
CA SER A 27 9.64 -20.90 9.99
C SER A 27 8.88 -19.82 10.77
N ALA A 28 7.54 -19.83 10.77
CA ALA A 28 6.72 -18.87 11.50
C ALA A 28 6.90 -19.00 13.04
N LYS A 29 7.06 -20.24 13.55
CA LYS A 29 7.32 -20.50 14.98
C LYS A 29 8.70 -20.03 15.45
N GLY A 30 9.69 -19.99 14.56
CA GLY A 30 11.04 -19.49 14.87
C GLY A 30 11.23 -17.99 14.64
N SER A 31 10.17 -17.24 14.32
CA SER A 31 10.26 -15.80 14.06
C SER A 31 10.30 -14.96 15.34
N ASP A 32 9.68 -15.42 16.42
CA ASP A 32 9.52 -14.62 17.66
C ASP A 32 10.82 -14.51 18.49
N GLU A 33 11.74 -15.47 18.33
CA GLU A 33 13.05 -15.48 19.01
C GLU A 33 14.12 -14.62 18.31
N ARG A 34 13.84 -14.11 17.10
CA ARG A 34 14.82 -13.32 16.34
C ARG A 34 14.98 -11.93 16.93
N GLU A 35 16.22 -11.43 16.92
CA GLU A 35 16.54 -10.08 17.35
C GLU A 35 15.80 -9.02 16.51
N VAL A 36 15.28 -7.99 17.16
CA VAL A 36 14.60 -6.86 16.51
C VAL A 36 15.63 -5.98 15.82
N LEU A 37 15.54 -5.89 14.49
CA LEU A 37 16.42 -5.05 13.68
C LEU A 37 15.91 -3.61 13.63
N LEU A 38 14.61 -3.43 13.44
CA LEU A 38 13.93 -2.14 13.35
C LEU A 38 12.75 -2.13 14.31
N ARG A 39 12.67 -1.11 15.16
CA ARG A 39 11.54 -0.85 16.07
C ARG A 39 11.00 0.54 15.77
N VAL A 40 9.70 0.62 15.53
CA VAL A 40 8.98 1.85 15.19
C VAL A 40 7.90 2.07 16.22
N GLN A 41 7.89 3.23 16.88
CA GLN A 41 6.90 3.53 17.92
C GLN A 41 6.29 4.93 17.72
N GLY A 42 4.96 5.00 17.76
CA GLY A 42 4.19 6.23 17.64
C GLY A 42 4.55 7.06 16.41
N LEU A 43 5.01 6.44 15.32
CA LEU A 43 5.61 7.13 14.19
C LEU A 43 4.59 8.02 13.48
N LYS A 44 4.92 9.29 13.29
CA LYS A 44 4.07 10.27 12.60
C LYS A 44 4.82 10.92 11.46
N LYS A 45 4.13 11.12 10.35
CA LYS A 45 4.53 12.00 9.26
C LYS A 45 3.33 12.78 8.74
N HIS A 46 3.26 14.05 9.12
CA HIS A 46 2.25 14.98 8.67
C HIS A 46 2.86 15.99 7.69
N PHE A 47 2.23 16.18 6.53
CA PHE A 47 2.68 17.18 5.56
C PHE A 47 1.85 18.46 5.72
N PRO A 48 2.47 19.61 6.04
CA PRO A 48 1.73 20.84 6.25
C PRO A 48 1.13 21.35 4.93
N ILE A 49 -0.14 21.75 4.97
CA ILE A 49 -0.79 22.48 3.88
C ILE A 49 -0.71 23.96 4.23
N ARG A 50 -0.05 24.73 3.37
CA ARG A 50 0.15 26.17 3.54
C ARG A 50 -0.68 26.95 2.53
N LYS A 51 -1.27 28.07 2.95
CA LYS A 51 -2.10 28.93 2.09
C LYS A 51 -1.76 30.41 2.29
N GLY A 52 -1.97 31.19 1.22
CA GLY A 52 -1.76 32.64 1.21
C GLY A 52 -0.31 33.05 0.99
N ILE A 53 -0.11 34.35 0.75
CA ILE A 53 1.21 34.95 0.46
C ILE A 53 2.19 34.74 1.62
N LEU A 54 1.68 34.70 2.86
CA LEU A 54 2.45 34.47 4.08
C LEU A 54 2.70 32.98 4.41
N GLN A 55 2.29 32.04 3.54
CA GLN A 55 2.53 30.60 3.70
C GLN A 55 2.15 30.04 5.09
N ARG A 56 1.03 30.51 5.66
CA ARG A 56 0.55 30.03 6.96
C ARG A 56 0.00 28.62 6.84
N GLN A 57 0.30 27.77 7.82
CA GLN A 57 -0.22 26.41 7.88
C GLN A 57 -1.72 26.43 8.24
N VAL A 58 -2.55 25.84 7.38
CA VAL A 58 -4.01 25.80 7.54
C VAL A 58 -4.55 24.39 7.81
N ALA A 59 -3.80 23.37 7.41
CA ALA A 59 -4.13 21.96 7.65
C ALA A 59 -2.86 21.10 7.54
N ALA A 60 -2.98 19.78 7.71
CA ALA A 60 -1.91 18.85 7.40
C ALA A 60 -2.46 17.53 6.85
N VAL A 61 -1.78 16.96 5.85
CA VAL A 61 -2.03 15.60 5.38
C VAL A 61 -1.41 14.63 6.37
N LYS A 62 -2.23 13.83 7.06
CA LYS A 62 -1.75 12.84 8.03
C LYS A 62 -1.40 11.52 7.34
N ALA A 63 -0.29 11.52 6.60
CA ALA A 63 0.14 10.37 5.79
C ALA A 63 0.53 9.15 6.63
N VAL A 64 1.17 9.37 7.77
CA VAL A 64 1.42 8.35 8.81
C VAL A 64 1.08 8.98 10.15
N ASP A 65 0.32 8.32 11.01
CA ASP A 65 -0.23 8.97 12.20
C ASP A 65 -0.20 8.14 13.48
N GLY A 66 0.97 7.81 13.98
CA GLY A 66 1.11 7.04 15.22
C GLY A 66 0.92 5.56 14.94
N ILE A 67 1.88 4.99 14.19
CA ILE A 67 1.96 3.55 13.93
C ILE A 67 3.10 2.94 14.74
N ASP A 68 2.90 1.68 15.12
CA ASP A 68 3.81 0.90 15.94
C ASP A 68 4.02 -0.46 15.26
N PHE A 69 5.27 -0.85 15.04
CA PHE A 69 5.63 -2.18 14.55
C PHE A 69 7.11 -2.46 14.73
N GLU A 70 7.47 -3.73 14.62
CA GLU A 70 8.85 -4.21 14.70
C GLU A 70 9.16 -5.10 13.50
N VAL A 71 10.42 -5.10 13.06
CA VAL A 71 10.92 -5.99 12.00
C VAL A 71 12.15 -6.70 12.54
N ARG A 72 12.17 -8.03 12.45
CA ARG A 72 13.23 -8.86 12.99
C ARG A 72 14.30 -9.18 11.94
N LYS A 73 15.50 -9.54 12.41
CA LYS A 73 16.60 -9.95 11.52
C LYS A 73 16.17 -11.16 10.67
N GLY A 74 16.43 -11.10 9.36
CA GLY A 74 16.05 -12.15 8.40
C GLY A 74 14.54 -12.29 8.14
N GLU A 75 13.70 -11.38 8.64
CA GLU A 75 12.25 -11.39 8.41
C GLU A 75 11.87 -10.55 7.18
N THR A 76 10.80 -10.94 6.49
CA THR A 76 10.08 -10.07 5.55
C THR A 76 8.76 -9.61 6.16
N LEU A 77 8.66 -8.31 6.48
CA LEU A 77 7.40 -7.65 6.83
C LEU A 77 6.74 -7.09 5.56
N GLY A 78 5.59 -7.64 5.20
CA GLY A 78 4.73 -7.11 4.15
C GLY A 78 3.88 -5.95 4.67
N VAL A 79 3.73 -4.89 3.89
CA VAL A 79 2.88 -3.74 4.20
C VAL A 79 1.91 -3.49 3.06
N VAL A 80 0.62 -3.64 3.34
CA VAL A 80 -0.46 -3.63 2.34
C VAL A 80 -1.54 -2.63 2.67
N GLY A 81 -2.31 -2.23 1.65
CA GLY A 81 -3.43 -1.31 1.79
C GLY A 81 -3.74 -0.61 0.46
N GLU A 82 -4.87 0.10 0.42
CA GLU A 82 -5.30 0.89 -0.74
C GLU A 82 -4.25 1.96 -1.11
N SER A 83 -4.29 2.41 -2.37
CA SER A 83 -3.41 3.50 -2.82
C SER A 83 -3.62 4.75 -1.96
N GLY A 84 -2.54 5.48 -1.67
CA GLY A 84 -2.61 6.70 -0.86
C GLY A 84 -2.79 6.49 0.66
N CYS A 85 -2.81 5.27 1.18
CA CYS A 85 -2.95 5.03 2.62
C CYS A 85 -1.69 5.30 3.46
N GLY A 86 -0.58 5.71 2.86
CA GLY A 86 0.64 6.13 3.58
C GLY A 86 1.84 5.17 3.53
N LYS A 87 1.74 4.00 2.87
CA LYS A 87 2.80 2.97 2.84
C LYS A 87 4.15 3.48 2.33
N SER A 88 4.18 4.12 1.16
CA SER A 88 5.41 4.70 0.59
C SER A 88 5.98 5.83 1.45
N THR A 89 5.12 6.59 2.14
CA THR A 89 5.56 7.61 3.11
C THR A 89 6.21 6.95 4.32
N MET A 90 5.58 5.93 4.90
CA MET A 90 6.16 5.13 5.98
C MET A 90 7.53 4.59 5.57
N GLY A 91 7.66 3.95 4.40
CA GLY A 91 8.94 3.43 3.90
C GLY A 91 10.05 4.49 3.81
N ARG A 92 9.72 5.69 3.32
CA ARG A 92 10.67 6.82 3.24
C ARG A 92 11.03 7.39 4.61
N VAL A 93 10.12 7.33 5.58
CA VAL A 93 10.36 7.83 6.94
C VAL A 93 11.22 6.86 7.75
N ILE A 94 10.95 5.56 7.71
CA ILE A 94 11.77 4.55 8.42
C ILE A 94 13.20 4.48 7.86
N THR A 95 13.38 4.78 6.57
CA THR A 95 14.70 4.89 5.94
C THR A 95 15.37 6.25 6.16
N ARG A 96 14.75 7.17 6.91
CA ARG A 96 15.21 8.56 7.11
C ARG A 96 15.52 9.29 5.78
N LEU A 97 14.80 8.97 4.71
CA LEU A 97 14.76 9.81 3.48
C LEU A 97 13.82 11.01 3.67
N GLN A 98 12.85 10.86 4.58
CA GLN A 98 12.03 11.95 5.09
C GLN A 98 12.06 11.95 6.62
N ASP A 99 12.09 13.15 7.20
CA ASP A 99 12.08 13.26 8.65
C ASP A 99 10.68 12.99 9.23
N PRO A 100 10.58 12.22 10.33
CA PRO A 100 9.33 12.05 11.04
C PRO A 100 8.89 13.39 11.67
N THR A 101 7.57 13.58 11.80
CA THR A 101 7.01 14.68 12.58
C THR A 101 6.78 14.31 14.05
N GLY A 102 6.95 13.03 14.40
CA GLY A 102 6.88 12.52 15.78
C GLY A 102 7.06 11.01 15.83
N GLY A 103 7.16 10.48 17.05
CA GLY A 103 7.47 9.06 17.30
C GLY A 103 8.97 8.79 17.28
N THR A 104 9.34 7.51 17.33
CA THR A 104 10.72 7.04 17.34
C THR A 104 10.94 5.92 16.31
N ILE A 105 12.17 5.88 15.81
CA ILE A 105 12.69 4.86 14.90
C ILE A 105 14.01 4.38 15.52
N GLU A 106 14.06 3.13 15.94
CA GLU A 106 15.26 2.49 16.44
C GLU A 106 15.75 1.44 15.45
N PHE A 107 17.05 1.46 15.16
CA PHE A 107 17.72 0.49 14.29
C PHE A 107 18.89 -0.13 15.05
N GLU A 108 18.92 -1.45 15.17
CA GLU A 108 19.88 -2.20 16.00
C GLU A 108 19.98 -1.65 17.44
N GLY A 109 18.82 -1.37 18.05
CA GLY A 109 18.71 -0.83 19.41
C GLY A 109 19.17 0.62 19.58
N LYS A 110 19.52 1.32 18.49
CA LYS A 110 19.92 2.73 18.51
C LYS A 110 18.80 3.61 17.95
N ASP A 111 18.41 4.65 18.68
CA ASP A 111 17.52 5.68 18.16
C ASP A 111 18.18 6.42 16.98
N ILE A 112 17.54 6.32 15.81
CA ILE A 112 17.95 6.97 14.57
C ILE A 112 17.00 8.11 14.16
N THR A 113 16.05 8.51 14.99
CA THR A 113 14.94 9.44 14.67
C THR A 113 15.42 10.85 14.35
N SER A 114 16.42 11.34 15.09
CA SER A 114 16.90 12.73 15.05
C SER A 114 18.38 12.86 14.66
N LEU A 115 18.99 11.76 14.21
CA LEU A 115 20.38 11.79 13.73
C LEU A 115 20.56 12.82 12.61
N SER A 116 21.68 13.54 12.68
CA SER A 116 22.12 14.46 11.63
C SER A 116 22.52 13.71 10.36
N ALA A 117 22.70 14.43 9.26
CA ALA A 117 23.17 13.84 8.00
C ALA A 117 24.50 13.07 8.18
N GLY A 118 25.40 13.58 9.01
CA GLY A 118 26.66 12.91 9.36
C GLY A 118 26.44 11.62 10.15
N GLY A 119 25.54 11.65 11.15
CA GLY A 119 25.17 10.48 11.94
C GLY A 119 24.46 9.40 11.13
N MET A 120 23.69 9.77 10.11
CA MET A 120 23.03 8.83 9.21
C MET A 120 23.96 8.24 8.15
N ARG A 121 25.07 8.90 7.80
CA ARG A 121 25.93 8.49 6.69
C ARG A 121 26.41 7.03 6.78
N PRO A 122 26.85 6.50 7.94
CA PRO A 122 27.21 5.09 8.08
C PRO A 122 26.00 4.17 7.89
N LEU A 123 24.87 4.52 8.50
CA LEU A 123 23.63 3.74 8.44
C LEU A 123 23.01 3.68 7.03
N ARG A 124 23.39 4.60 6.13
CA ARG A 124 23.03 4.49 4.70
C ARG A 124 23.61 3.24 4.06
N ARG A 125 24.63 2.59 4.61
CA ARG A 125 25.12 1.30 4.11
C ARG A 125 24.21 0.16 4.53
N ASP A 126 23.73 0.22 5.77
CA ASP A 126 22.92 -0.84 6.39
C ASP A 126 21.44 -0.77 6.00
N ILE A 127 20.93 0.43 5.66
CA ILE A 127 19.53 0.69 5.32
C ILE A 127 19.44 1.17 3.86
N GLN A 128 18.84 0.36 3.01
CA GLN A 128 18.70 0.62 1.58
C GLN A 128 17.23 0.62 1.16
N MET A 129 16.94 1.28 0.04
CA MET A 129 15.58 1.37 -0.50
C MET A 129 15.57 0.98 -1.99
N ILE A 130 14.60 0.17 -2.37
CA ILE A 130 14.21 -0.09 -3.76
C ILE A 130 12.96 0.76 -4.02
N PHE A 131 13.04 1.64 -5.02
CA PHE A 131 11.97 2.58 -5.34
C PHE A 131 10.96 1.97 -6.32
N GLN A 132 9.72 2.47 -6.26
CA GLN A 132 8.57 2.07 -7.09
C GLN A 132 8.81 2.19 -8.59
N ASP A 133 9.46 3.27 -9.04
CA ASP A 133 9.76 3.47 -10.47
C ASP A 133 11.20 3.04 -10.79
N PRO A 134 11.39 1.86 -11.43
CA PRO A 134 12.71 1.43 -11.86
C PRO A 134 13.32 2.39 -12.89
N TYR A 135 12.52 3.06 -13.72
CA TYR A 135 13.03 3.96 -14.74
C TYR A 135 13.50 5.29 -14.12
N GLY A 136 12.64 5.98 -13.40
CA GLY A 136 12.97 7.24 -12.73
C GLY A 136 14.06 7.10 -11.67
N SER A 137 14.29 5.90 -11.13
CA SER A 137 15.39 5.66 -10.19
C SER A 137 16.75 5.48 -10.86
N LEU A 138 16.83 5.23 -12.17
CA LEU A 138 18.07 4.99 -12.91
C LEU A 138 18.38 6.19 -13.81
N ASN A 139 19.57 6.80 -13.65
CA ASN A 139 19.95 7.90 -14.53
C ASN A 139 20.27 7.37 -15.95
N PRO A 140 19.49 7.73 -16.99
CA PRO A 140 19.64 7.17 -18.33
C PRO A 140 20.95 7.55 -19.03
N ARG A 141 21.66 8.56 -18.52
CA ARG A 141 22.96 9.02 -19.05
C ARG A 141 24.15 8.23 -18.52
N HIS A 142 23.94 7.34 -17.56
CA HIS A 142 24.99 6.53 -16.95
C HIS A 142 24.88 5.07 -17.37
N THR A 143 26.01 4.40 -17.51
CA THR A 143 26.04 2.95 -17.73
C THR A 143 25.57 2.20 -16.49
N ILE A 144 25.13 0.95 -16.67
CA ILE A 144 24.75 0.06 -15.57
C ILE A 144 25.92 -0.10 -14.59
N GLY A 145 27.14 -0.24 -15.10
CA GLY A 145 28.35 -0.28 -14.29
C GLY A 145 28.49 0.95 -13.38
N SER A 146 28.27 2.15 -13.92
CA SER A 146 28.34 3.41 -13.17
C SER A 146 27.23 3.55 -12.11
N ILE A 147 26.03 3.08 -12.45
CA ILE A 147 24.85 3.12 -11.57
C ILE A 147 25.04 2.17 -10.39
N VAL A 148 25.38 0.92 -10.64
CA VAL A 148 25.52 -0.12 -9.59
C VAL A 148 26.76 0.14 -8.74
N SER A 149 27.80 0.77 -9.29
CA SER A 149 28.99 1.17 -8.51
C SER A 149 28.85 2.49 -7.75
N ALA A 150 27.80 3.28 -8.00
CA ALA A 150 27.62 4.58 -7.34
C ALA A 150 27.62 4.48 -5.79
N PRO A 151 26.95 3.48 -5.16
CA PRO A 151 26.98 3.31 -3.71
C PRO A 151 28.40 3.16 -3.14
N PHE A 152 29.28 2.38 -3.78
CA PHE A 152 30.68 2.20 -3.37
C PHE A 152 31.42 3.51 -3.29
N ARG A 153 31.35 4.31 -4.36
CA ARG A 153 32.01 5.61 -4.45
C ARG A 153 31.46 6.62 -3.44
N LEU A 154 30.14 6.69 -3.28
CA LEU A 154 29.50 7.64 -2.35
C LEU A 154 29.84 7.33 -0.88
N GLN A 155 30.02 6.05 -0.58
CA GLN A 155 30.35 5.57 0.75
C GLN A 155 31.85 5.42 0.97
N GLY A 156 32.71 5.51 -0.05
CA GLY A 156 34.14 5.26 0.10
C GLY A 156 34.43 3.80 0.48
N VAL A 157 33.72 2.86 -0.13
CA VAL A 157 33.92 1.41 0.04
C VAL A 157 34.63 0.88 -1.19
N GLU A 158 35.70 0.12 -0.99
CA GLU A 158 36.40 -0.58 -2.07
C GLU A 158 36.18 -2.09 -1.90
N PRO A 159 35.41 -2.72 -2.79
CA PRO A 159 35.18 -4.16 -2.74
C PRO A 159 36.46 -4.95 -3.02
N GLU A 160 36.57 -6.13 -2.41
CA GLU A 160 37.65 -7.07 -2.69
C GLU A 160 37.64 -7.49 -4.16
N GLY A 161 38.80 -7.43 -4.84
CA GLY A 161 38.89 -7.69 -6.28
C GLY A 161 38.41 -6.53 -7.17
N GLY A 162 38.07 -5.39 -6.59
CA GLY A 162 37.79 -4.14 -7.28
C GLY A 162 36.32 -3.94 -7.66
N VAL A 163 35.94 -2.67 -7.81
CA VAL A 163 34.56 -2.22 -8.07
C VAL A 163 33.94 -2.91 -9.28
N LYS A 164 34.67 -3.05 -10.39
CA LYS A 164 34.14 -3.63 -11.63
C LYS A 164 33.73 -5.10 -11.44
N LYS A 165 34.58 -5.89 -10.78
CA LYS A 165 34.34 -7.32 -10.54
C LYS A 165 33.13 -7.52 -9.64
N GLU A 166 33.01 -6.70 -8.58
CA GLU A 166 31.86 -6.77 -7.69
C GLU A 166 30.56 -6.38 -8.38
N VAL A 167 30.56 -5.36 -9.24
CA VAL A 167 29.38 -5.02 -10.03
C VAL A 167 28.98 -6.19 -10.96
N GLN A 168 29.94 -6.83 -11.61
CA GLN A 168 29.66 -7.98 -12.47
C GLN A 168 29.04 -9.14 -11.69
N ARG A 169 29.55 -9.43 -10.49
CA ARG A 169 28.98 -10.42 -9.57
C ARG A 169 27.55 -10.04 -9.15
N LEU A 170 27.29 -8.77 -8.84
CA LEU A 170 25.95 -8.28 -8.51
C LEU A 170 24.96 -8.40 -9.67
N LEU A 171 25.42 -8.20 -10.91
CA LEU A 171 24.61 -8.41 -12.11
C LEU A 171 24.24 -9.90 -12.26
N GLU A 172 25.19 -10.80 -12.11
CA GLU A 172 24.93 -12.26 -12.12
C GLU A 172 23.94 -12.66 -11.04
N LEU A 173 24.13 -12.15 -9.83
CA LEU A 173 23.28 -12.45 -8.68
C LEU A 173 21.81 -12.08 -8.93
N VAL A 174 21.55 -11.01 -9.67
CA VAL A 174 20.18 -10.63 -10.05
C VAL A 174 19.71 -11.25 -11.38
N GLY A 175 20.47 -12.20 -11.92
CA GLY A 175 20.15 -12.93 -13.15
C GLY A 175 20.41 -12.15 -14.45
N LEU A 176 21.42 -11.27 -14.45
CA LEU A 176 21.86 -10.51 -15.63
C LEU A 176 23.30 -10.89 -16.02
N SER A 177 23.60 -10.85 -17.30
CA SER A 177 24.98 -11.10 -17.78
C SER A 177 25.96 -10.02 -17.28
N PRO A 178 27.17 -10.38 -16.81
CA PRO A 178 28.26 -9.45 -16.50
C PRO A 178 28.62 -8.47 -17.62
N GLU A 179 28.42 -8.90 -18.87
CA GLU A 179 28.76 -8.11 -20.06
C GLU A 179 27.89 -6.85 -20.19
N HIS A 180 26.74 -6.84 -19.51
CA HIS A 180 25.84 -5.71 -19.42
C HIS A 180 26.43 -4.49 -18.69
N TYR A 181 27.61 -4.62 -18.07
CA TYR A 181 28.29 -3.55 -17.35
C TYR A 181 28.37 -2.23 -18.13
N ASN A 182 28.65 -2.26 -19.43
CA ASN A 182 28.82 -1.06 -20.25
C ASN A 182 27.54 -0.57 -20.92
N ARG A 183 26.41 -1.28 -20.75
CA ARG A 183 25.12 -0.92 -21.36
C ARG A 183 24.43 0.20 -20.58
N TYR A 184 23.42 0.80 -21.18
CA TYR A 184 22.61 1.87 -20.62
C TYR A 184 21.19 1.37 -20.26
N PRO A 185 20.49 2.03 -19.31
CA PRO A 185 19.17 1.60 -18.86
C PRO A 185 18.13 1.39 -19.97
N HIS A 186 18.15 2.22 -21.02
CA HIS A 186 17.18 2.14 -22.11
C HIS A 186 17.27 0.83 -22.92
N GLU A 187 18.39 0.11 -22.82
CA GLU A 187 18.60 -1.15 -23.53
C GLU A 187 18.05 -2.39 -22.80
N PHE A 188 17.39 -2.20 -21.65
CA PHE A 188 16.84 -3.27 -20.80
C PHE A 188 15.31 -3.24 -20.76
N SER A 189 14.69 -4.40 -20.55
CA SER A 189 13.26 -4.50 -20.24
C SER A 189 12.93 -3.93 -18.86
N GLY A 190 11.65 -3.66 -18.57
CA GLY A 190 11.20 -3.18 -17.27
C GLY A 190 11.67 -4.07 -16.11
N GLY A 191 11.51 -5.39 -16.25
CA GLY A 191 11.96 -6.36 -15.24
C GLY A 191 13.48 -6.40 -15.05
N GLN A 192 14.25 -6.25 -16.13
CA GLN A 192 15.71 -6.16 -16.04
C GLN A 192 16.15 -4.86 -15.35
N ARG A 193 15.48 -3.74 -15.61
CA ARG A 193 15.73 -2.47 -14.90
C ARG A 193 15.42 -2.58 -13.42
N GLN A 194 14.35 -3.29 -13.05
CA GLN A 194 14.04 -3.58 -11.65
C GLN A 194 15.17 -4.39 -10.98
N ARG A 195 15.64 -5.45 -11.64
CA ARG A 195 16.79 -6.26 -11.18
C ARG A 195 18.06 -5.42 -11.02
N ILE A 196 18.33 -4.48 -11.93
CA ILE A 196 19.44 -3.52 -11.79
C ILE A 196 19.24 -2.63 -10.55
N GLY A 197 18.02 -2.16 -10.30
CA GLY A 197 17.66 -1.40 -9.10
C GLY A 197 17.92 -2.19 -7.81
N ILE A 198 17.58 -3.49 -7.80
CA ILE A 198 17.86 -4.42 -6.71
C ILE A 198 19.38 -4.58 -6.54
N ALA A 199 20.14 -4.86 -7.60
CA ALA A 199 21.59 -4.99 -7.56
C ALA A 199 22.27 -3.75 -6.96
N ARG A 200 21.81 -2.55 -7.35
CA ARG A 200 22.29 -1.29 -6.76
C ARG A 200 22.01 -1.21 -5.26
N ALA A 201 20.80 -1.57 -4.81
CA ALA A 201 20.44 -1.55 -3.39
C ALA A 201 21.28 -2.55 -2.58
N LEU A 202 21.65 -3.68 -3.16
CA LEU A 202 22.44 -4.73 -2.51
C LEU A 202 23.95 -4.48 -2.52
N ALA A 203 24.43 -3.49 -3.29
CA ALA A 203 25.85 -3.26 -3.51
C ALA A 203 26.64 -3.14 -2.20
N LEU A 204 26.07 -2.49 -1.18
CA LEU A 204 26.72 -2.27 0.12
C LEU A 204 26.42 -3.35 1.17
N LYS A 205 25.80 -4.48 0.78
CA LYS A 205 25.39 -5.58 1.66
C LYS A 205 24.55 -5.08 2.85
N PRO A 206 23.38 -4.45 2.58
CA PRO A 206 22.55 -3.87 3.63
C PRO A 206 21.99 -4.93 4.57
N LYS A 207 21.63 -4.52 5.79
CA LYS A 207 20.90 -5.37 6.74
C LYS A 207 19.38 -5.27 6.53
N LEU A 208 18.90 -4.06 6.20
CA LEU A 208 17.50 -3.76 5.94
C LEU A 208 17.32 -3.20 4.53
N VAL A 209 16.39 -3.78 3.78
CA VAL A 209 15.94 -3.25 2.49
C VAL A 209 14.45 -2.95 2.54
N VAL A 210 14.10 -1.68 2.29
CA VAL A 210 12.71 -1.25 2.13
C VAL A 210 12.37 -1.25 0.64
N ALA A 211 11.46 -2.12 0.22
CA ALA A 211 11.05 -2.23 -1.18
C ALA A 211 9.67 -1.60 -1.37
N ASP A 212 9.62 -0.44 -2.03
CA ASP A 212 8.39 0.30 -2.29
C ASP A 212 7.79 -0.14 -3.62
N GLU A 213 6.80 -1.02 -3.58
CA GLU A 213 6.14 -1.60 -4.74
C GLU A 213 7.11 -2.16 -5.81
N PRO A 214 8.00 -3.11 -5.45
CA PRO A 214 9.08 -3.55 -6.33
C PRO A 214 8.63 -4.27 -7.61
N VAL A 215 7.33 -4.52 -7.77
CA VAL A 215 6.78 -5.30 -8.89
C VAL A 215 5.58 -4.63 -9.58
N SER A 216 5.12 -3.46 -9.13
CA SER A 216 3.85 -2.87 -9.58
C SER A 216 3.80 -2.50 -11.07
N ALA A 217 4.95 -2.13 -11.65
CA ALA A 217 5.06 -1.74 -13.05
C ALA A 217 5.40 -2.90 -14.01
N LEU A 218 5.29 -4.15 -13.56
CA LEU A 218 5.77 -5.34 -14.29
C LEU A 218 4.63 -6.29 -14.63
N ASP A 219 4.76 -7.01 -15.76
CA ASP A 219 3.86 -8.10 -16.13
C ASP A 219 3.87 -9.22 -15.09
N VAL A 220 2.73 -9.90 -14.90
CA VAL A 220 2.53 -10.91 -13.84
C VAL A 220 3.62 -11.98 -13.82
N SER A 221 4.08 -12.47 -14.98
CA SER A 221 5.16 -13.46 -15.06
C SER A 221 6.51 -12.91 -14.59
N ILE A 222 6.79 -11.64 -14.85
CA ILE A 222 8.00 -10.94 -14.40
C ILE A 222 7.91 -10.61 -12.92
N GLN A 223 6.73 -10.25 -12.39
CA GLN A 223 6.52 -10.04 -10.95
C GLN A 223 6.93 -11.28 -10.16
N ALA A 224 6.47 -12.46 -10.59
CA ALA A 224 6.82 -13.73 -9.95
C ALA A 224 8.33 -13.99 -9.96
N GLN A 225 9.02 -13.69 -11.07
CA GLN A 225 10.48 -13.86 -11.14
C GLN A 225 11.23 -12.91 -10.20
N VAL A 226 10.78 -11.66 -10.08
CA VAL A 226 11.41 -10.68 -9.18
C VAL A 226 11.16 -11.03 -7.71
N VAL A 227 9.95 -11.49 -7.40
CA VAL A 227 9.59 -12.03 -6.09
C VAL A 227 10.48 -13.19 -5.69
N ASN A 228 10.61 -14.20 -6.55
CA ASN A 228 11.48 -15.37 -6.28
C ASN A 228 12.94 -14.95 -6.12
N LEU A 229 13.43 -14.02 -6.94
CA LEU A 229 14.77 -13.47 -6.78
C LEU A 229 14.97 -12.83 -5.39
N MET A 230 14.03 -12.00 -4.93
CA MET A 230 14.12 -11.39 -3.60
C MET A 230 14.12 -12.44 -2.49
N ASP A 231 13.39 -13.54 -2.71
CA ASP A 231 13.32 -14.69 -1.82
C ASP A 231 14.66 -15.42 -1.67
N ASP A 232 15.30 -15.71 -2.81
CA ASP A 232 16.60 -16.35 -2.89
C ASP A 232 17.66 -15.45 -2.23
N LEU A 233 17.62 -14.14 -2.51
CA LEU A 233 18.51 -13.14 -1.92
C LEU A 233 18.35 -13.03 -0.41
N GLN A 234 17.11 -13.13 0.11
CA GLN A 234 16.86 -13.13 1.55
C GLN A 234 17.60 -14.30 2.21
N SER A 235 17.46 -15.49 1.63
CA SER A 235 17.99 -16.74 2.15
C SER A 235 19.51 -16.80 2.05
N GLU A 236 20.08 -16.34 0.93
CA GLU A 236 21.52 -16.36 0.66
C GLU A 236 22.29 -15.28 1.45
N LEU A 237 21.71 -14.09 1.59
CA LEU A 237 22.40 -12.93 2.17
C LEU A 237 21.94 -12.56 3.58
N GLY A 238 20.91 -13.24 4.12
CA GLY A 238 20.36 -12.97 5.45
C GLY A 238 19.69 -11.60 5.56
N LEU A 239 19.06 -11.13 4.48
CA LEU A 239 18.45 -9.79 4.42
C LEU A 239 17.16 -9.71 5.24
N THR A 240 16.91 -8.55 5.82
CA THR A 240 15.59 -8.18 6.35
C THR A 240 14.88 -7.29 5.33
N TYR A 241 13.61 -7.57 5.07
CA TYR A 241 12.80 -6.79 4.14
C TYR A 241 11.61 -6.13 4.82
N VAL A 242 11.32 -4.90 4.39
CA VAL A 242 9.98 -4.29 4.50
C VAL A 242 9.46 -4.12 3.08
N ILE A 243 8.51 -4.95 2.67
CA ILE A 243 7.95 -4.92 1.31
C ILE A 243 6.61 -4.20 1.35
N ILE A 244 6.53 -3.06 0.67
CA ILE A 244 5.28 -2.34 0.45
C ILE A 244 4.67 -2.84 -0.85
N ALA A 245 3.41 -3.24 -0.80
CA ALA A 245 2.67 -3.64 -1.99
C ALA A 245 1.21 -3.20 -1.89
N HIS A 246 0.54 -3.14 -3.04
CA HIS A 246 -0.91 -2.99 -3.12
C HIS A 246 -1.60 -4.31 -3.45
N ASP A 247 -0.89 -5.29 -4.01
CA ASP A 247 -1.43 -6.63 -4.32
C ASP A 247 -1.09 -7.62 -3.20
N LEU A 248 -2.12 -8.04 -2.48
CA LEU A 248 -2.04 -9.07 -1.45
C LEU A 248 -1.56 -10.42 -2.01
N SER A 249 -1.80 -10.74 -3.28
CA SER A 249 -1.33 -12.00 -3.89
C SER A 249 0.19 -12.10 -3.85
N VAL A 250 0.89 -11.01 -4.14
CA VAL A 250 2.36 -10.92 -4.07
C VAL A 250 2.85 -11.07 -2.63
N VAL A 251 2.24 -10.35 -1.69
CA VAL A 251 2.67 -10.31 -0.28
C VAL A 251 2.55 -11.66 0.40
N ARG A 252 1.54 -12.47 0.01
CA ARG A 252 1.37 -13.83 0.51
C ARG A 252 2.60 -14.70 0.26
N HIS A 253 3.30 -14.58 -0.86
CA HIS A 253 4.37 -15.54 -1.14
C HIS A 253 5.68 -15.18 -0.44
N VAL A 254 5.92 -13.90 -0.18
CA VAL A 254 7.22 -13.39 0.27
C VAL A 254 7.29 -13.01 1.75
N SER A 255 6.16 -12.79 2.42
CA SER A 255 6.16 -12.20 3.76
C SER A 255 5.96 -13.24 4.86
N ASP A 256 6.68 -13.05 5.96
CA ASP A 256 6.48 -13.78 7.22
C ASP A 256 5.28 -13.21 7.98
N ARG A 257 5.25 -11.87 8.11
CA ARG A 257 4.16 -11.10 8.72
C ARG A 257 3.66 -10.02 7.78
N ILE A 258 2.41 -9.60 7.98
CA ILE A 258 1.74 -8.61 7.13
C ILE A 258 1.09 -7.55 8.02
N ALA A 259 1.46 -6.29 7.80
CA ALA A 259 0.81 -5.10 8.34
C ALA A 259 -0.17 -4.52 7.30
N VAL A 260 -1.44 -4.42 7.67
CA VAL A 260 -2.48 -3.79 6.86
C VAL A 260 -2.63 -2.34 7.30
N MET A 261 -2.40 -1.41 6.36
CA MET A 261 -2.50 0.02 6.59
C MET A 261 -3.77 0.60 5.96
N TYR A 262 -4.47 1.45 6.73
CA TYR A 262 -5.59 2.25 6.25
C TYR A 262 -5.47 3.68 6.76
N LEU A 263 -5.50 4.66 5.83
CA LEU A 263 -5.37 6.10 6.11
C LEU A 263 -4.32 6.43 7.18
N GLY A 264 -3.07 6.01 6.98
CA GLY A 264 -1.94 6.36 7.85
C GLY A 264 -1.88 5.62 9.19
N LYS A 265 -2.71 4.60 9.39
CA LYS A 265 -2.74 3.73 10.58
C LYS A 265 -2.54 2.28 10.20
N ILE A 266 -1.91 1.50 11.08
CA ILE A 266 -1.95 0.03 11.01
C ILE A 266 -3.27 -0.42 11.65
N VAL A 267 -4.09 -1.14 10.89
CA VAL A 267 -5.39 -1.64 11.36
C VAL A 267 -5.35 -3.11 11.75
N GLU A 268 -4.40 -3.86 11.21
CA GLU A 268 -4.16 -5.26 11.54
C GLU A 268 -2.70 -5.63 11.25
N LEU A 269 -2.08 -6.41 12.13
CA LEU A 269 -0.74 -6.96 11.97
C LEU A 269 -0.76 -8.41 12.43
N ALA A 270 -0.44 -9.35 11.54
CA ALA A 270 -0.45 -10.77 11.86
C ALA A 270 0.63 -11.53 11.08
N ASP A 271 0.90 -12.77 11.47
CA ASP A 271 1.54 -13.70 10.55
C ASP A 271 0.68 -13.89 9.30
N ARG A 272 1.33 -14.23 8.20
CA ARG A 272 0.67 -14.42 6.92
C ARG A 272 -0.52 -15.38 7.03
N ASN A 273 -0.36 -16.56 7.63
CA ASN A 273 -1.40 -17.59 7.57
C ASN A 273 -2.65 -17.13 8.32
N SER A 274 -2.48 -16.61 9.54
CA SER A 274 -3.58 -16.06 10.34
C SER A 274 -4.33 -14.94 9.60
N LEU A 275 -3.61 -14.05 8.90
CA LEU A 275 -4.24 -12.96 8.16
C LEU A 275 -5.11 -13.45 6.98
N TYR A 276 -4.69 -14.48 6.24
CA TYR A 276 -5.46 -15.01 5.11
C TYR A 276 -6.59 -15.94 5.53
N GLU A 277 -6.41 -16.69 6.62
CA GLU A 277 -7.39 -17.68 7.09
C GLU A 277 -8.47 -17.02 7.95
N ALA A 278 -8.09 -16.09 8.83
CA ALA A 278 -8.98 -15.47 9.79
C ALA A 278 -8.68 -13.97 9.97
N PRO A 279 -8.83 -13.14 8.91
CA PRO A 279 -8.68 -11.69 9.04
C PRO A 279 -9.68 -11.14 10.05
N MET A 280 -9.23 -10.28 10.96
CA MET A 280 -10.05 -9.73 12.04
C MET A 280 -10.62 -8.36 11.70
N HIS A 281 -9.87 -7.48 11.04
CA HIS A 281 -10.38 -6.15 10.75
C HIS A 281 -11.34 -6.21 9.53
N PRO A 282 -12.54 -5.59 9.58
CA PRO A 282 -13.47 -5.56 8.45
C PRO A 282 -12.83 -5.06 7.14
N TYR A 283 -11.95 -4.06 7.21
CA TYR A 283 -11.15 -3.63 6.05
C TYR A 283 -10.26 -4.76 5.48
N THR A 284 -9.52 -5.47 6.33
CA THR A 284 -8.69 -6.60 5.90
C THR A 284 -9.54 -7.69 5.27
N LYS A 285 -10.67 -8.05 5.88
CA LYS A 285 -11.62 -9.04 5.34
C LYS A 285 -12.11 -8.63 3.95
N ALA A 286 -12.41 -7.34 3.74
CA ALA A 286 -12.80 -6.84 2.43
C ALA A 286 -11.66 -6.93 1.41
N LEU A 287 -10.43 -6.52 1.77
CA LEU A 287 -9.26 -6.66 0.89
C LEU A 287 -9.00 -8.12 0.51
N MET A 288 -9.06 -9.04 1.48
CA MET A 288 -8.84 -10.47 1.24
C MET A 288 -9.92 -11.09 0.35
N SER A 289 -11.17 -10.64 0.44
CA SER A 289 -12.26 -11.11 -0.43
C SER A 289 -12.01 -10.81 -1.92
N ALA A 290 -11.17 -9.82 -2.22
CA ALA A 290 -10.81 -9.44 -3.59
C ALA A 290 -9.65 -10.28 -4.18
N VAL A 291 -8.91 -11.01 -3.34
CA VAL A 291 -7.75 -11.80 -3.78
C VAL A 291 -8.23 -13.04 -4.56
N PRO A 292 -7.76 -13.25 -5.81
CA PRO A 292 -8.13 -14.43 -6.59
C PRO A 292 -7.69 -15.73 -5.90
N VAL A 293 -8.56 -16.72 -5.84
CA VAL A 293 -8.20 -18.07 -5.39
C VAL A 293 -7.43 -18.77 -6.52
N PRO A 294 -6.16 -19.20 -6.33
CA PRO A 294 -5.36 -19.80 -7.39
C PRO A 294 -5.90 -21.15 -7.91
N ASP A 295 -6.68 -21.87 -7.11
CA ASP A 295 -7.23 -23.18 -7.44
C ASP A 295 -8.36 -23.08 -8.49
N PRO A 296 -8.17 -23.61 -9.73
CA PRO A 296 -9.18 -23.61 -10.78
C PRO A 296 -10.46 -24.34 -10.38
N LYS A 297 -10.38 -25.34 -9.49
CA LYS A 297 -11.54 -26.10 -9.01
C LYS A 297 -12.41 -25.27 -8.05
N ARG A 298 -11.84 -24.23 -7.44
CA ARG A 298 -12.54 -23.29 -6.55
C ARG A 298 -12.99 -22.02 -7.25
N ARG A 299 -12.71 -21.84 -8.55
CA ARG A 299 -13.21 -20.68 -9.34
C ARG A 299 -14.74 -20.54 -9.33
N GLY A 300 -15.47 -21.64 -9.14
CA GLY A 300 -16.94 -21.66 -9.06
C GLY A 300 -17.51 -21.46 -7.65
N ALA A 301 -16.68 -21.54 -6.60
CA ALA A 301 -17.10 -21.14 -5.27
C ALA A 301 -17.21 -19.61 -5.27
N LYS A 302 -18.44 -19.11 -5.24
CA LYS A 302 -18.73 -17.67 -5.14
C LYS A 302 -18.14 -17.17 -3.82
N SER A 303 -16.87 -16.79 -3.80
CA SER A 303 -16.36 -15.92 -2.76
C SER A 303 -17.15 -14.62 -2.90
N GLU A 304 -18.02 -14.34 -1.93
CA GLU A 304 -18.80 -13.11 -1.89
C GLU A 304 -17.82 -11.94 -1.76
N ARG A 305 -17.39 -11.39 -2.90
CA ARG A 305 -16.54 -10.21 -2.93
C ARG A 305 -17.23 -9.09 -2.17
N ILE A 306 -16.60 -8.62 -1.11
CA ILE A 306 -17.11 -7.52 -0.32
C ILE A 306 -16.75 -6.24 -1.06
N LEU A 307 -17.73 -5.65 -1.75
CA LEU A 307 -17.57 -4.36 -2.38
C LEU A 307 -17.72 -3.26 -1.32
N LEU A 308 -16.61 -2.62 -0.97
CA LEU A 308 -16.62 -1.44 -0.13
C LEU A 308 -17.36 -0.30 -0.84
N ARG A 309 -18.35 0.29 -0.18
CA ARG A 309 -19.12 1.43 -0.70
C ARG A 309 -18.47 2.75 -0.29
N GLY A 310 -18.57 3.75 -1.16
CA GLY A 310 -18.05 5.09 -0.94
C GLY A 310 -16.54 5.23 -1.17
N ASP A 311 -16.12 6.48 -1.37
CA ASP A 311 -14.73 6.83 -1.63
C ASP A 311 -13.86 6.76 -0.37
N VAL A 312 -12.55 6.62 -0.59
CA VAL A 312 -11.55 6.72 0.48
C VAL A 312 -11.59 8.15 1.04
N PRO A 313 -11.82 8.34 2.36
CA PRO A 313 -11.84 9.67 2.96
C PRO A 313 -10.51 10.42 2.78
N SER A 314 -10.57 11.75 2.73
CA SER A 314 -9.38 12.58 2.57
C SER A 314 -8.43 12.45 3.77
N PRO A 315 -7.12 12.20 3.55
CA PRO A 315 -6.13 12.19 4.63
C PRO A 315 -5.86 13.56 5.27
N ILE A 316 -6.42 14.64 4.70
CA ILE A 316 -6.36 16.01 5.26
C ILE A 316 -7.28 16.13 6.48
N SER A 317 -8.46 15.51 6.38
CA SER A 317 -9.50 15.52 7.41
C SER A 317 -9.98 14.08 7.62
N PRO A 318 -9.14 13.21 8.23
CA PRO A 318 -9.51 11.81 8.43
C PRO A 318 -10.73 11.71 9.36
N PRO A 319 -11.58 10.67 9.20
CA PRO A 319 -12.71 10.45 10.09
C PRO A 319 -12.28 10.33 11.56
N SER A 320 -13.14 10.76 12.48
CA SER A 320 -12.92 10.62 13.92
C SER A 320 -13.02 9.16 14.36
N GLY A 321 -12.47 8.83 15.53
CA GLY A 321 -12.48 7.47 16.03
C GLY A 321 -11.77 6.46 15.11
N CYS A 322 -12.46 5.39 14.74
CA CYS A 322 -11.98 4.41 13.76
C CYS A 322 -12.05 4.99 12.34
N ARG A 323 -10.90 5.20 11.68
CA ARG A 323 -10.84 5.80 10.32
C ARG A 323 -11.68 5.07 9.29
N PHE A 324 -11.94 3.78 9.48
CA PHE A 324 -12.71 2.93 8.58
C PHE A 324 -14.23 2.96 8.83
N HIS A 325 -14.71 3.64 9.88
CA HIS A 325 -16.14 3.60 10.27
C HIS A 325 -17.09 4.11 9.16
N THR A 326 -16.62 4.92 8.22
CA THR A 326 -17.45 5.46 7.12
C THR A 326 -17.73 4.41 6.03
N ARG A 327 -16.93 3.34 5.96
CA ARG A 327 -17.03 2.26 4.97
C ARG A 327 -17.25 0.88 5.60
N CYS A 328 -17.22 0.81 6.94
CA CYS A 328 -17.38 -0.42 7.71
C CYS A 328 -18.87 -0.77 7.90
N TRP A 329 -19.26 -2.00 7.55
CA TRP A 329 -20.62 -2.51 7.77
C TRP A 329 -20.94 -2.83 9.24
N LYS A 330 -19.93 -2.85 10.13
CA LYS A 330 -20.06 -3.05 11.59
C LYS A 330 -19.91 -1.75 12.39
N ALA A 331 -19.92 -0.60 11.73
CA ALA A 331 -19.71 0.68 12.40
C ALA A 331 -20.82 0.98 13.40
N THR A 332 -20.43 1.30 14.63
CA THR A 332 -21.30 1.71 15.75
C THR A 332 -20.94 3.10 16.24
N GLN A 333 -21.63 3.61 17.26
CA GLN A 333 -21.34 4.93 17.80
C GLN A 333 -19.91 5.03 18.37
N ILE A 334 -19.44 4.00 19.06
CA ILE A 334 -18.05 3.96 19.57
C ILE A 334 -17.01 4.06 18.45
N CYS A 335 -17.29 3.48 17.27
CA CYS A 335 -16.40 3.59 16.11
C CYS A 335 -16.28 5.02 15.58
N LYS A 336 -17.28 5.87 15.77
CA LYS A 336 -17.26 7.27 15.32
C LYS A 336 -16.52 8.18 16.31
N THR A 337 -16.57 7.86 17.60
CA THR A 337 -16.08 8.75 18.66
C THR A 337 -14.71 8.37 19.20
N THR A 338 -14.37 7.07 19.19
CA THR A 338 -13.20 6.54 19.88
C THR A 338 -12.29 5.80 18.91
N GLU A 339 -11.01 6.13 18.91
CA GLU A 339 -10.02 5.43 18.09
C GLU A 339 -9.71 4.07 18.73
N PRO A 340 -9.87 2.94 18.02
CA PRO A 340 -9.54 1.64 18.57
C PRO A 340 -8.02 1.50 18.72
N PRO A 341 -7.52 1.05 19.88
CA PRO A 341 -6.09 0.76 20.03
C PRO A 341 -5.70 -0.48 19.22
N LEU A 342 -4.47 -0.54 18.72
CA LEU A 342 -3.91 -1.75 18.13
C LEU A 342 -3.55 -2.72 19.26
N ILE A 343 -4.36 -3.77 19.45
CA ILE A 343 -4.19 -4.73 20.54
C ILE A 343 -4.08 -6.14 20.00
N GLU A 344 -3.31 -6.98 20.70
CA GLU A 344 -3.20 -8.40 20.40
C GLU A 344 -4.43 -9.14 20.93
N LEU A 345 -5.23 -9.70 20.03
CA LEU A 345 -6.45 -10.46 20.38
C LEU A 345 -6.23 -11.97 20.31
N LYS A 346 -5.31 -12.41 19.44
CA LYS A 346 -4.82 -13.78 19.37
C LYS A 346 -3.29 -13.75 19.33
N PRO A 347 -2.60 -14.81 19.77
CA PRO A 347 -1.14 -14.87 19.71
C PRO A 347 -0.61 -14.51 18.32
N GLY A 348 0.20 -13.46 18.24
CA GLY A 348 0.80 -12.97 17.00
C GLY A 348 -0.14 -12.18 16.08
N GLN A 349 -1.39 -11.90 16.46
CA GLN A 349 -2.37 -11.17 15.67
C GLN A 349 -2.92 -9.95 16.43
N GLN A 350 -2.50 -8.77 15.99
CA GLN A 350 -2.91 -7.48 16.51
C GLN A 350 -3.95 -6.84 15.60
N VAL A 351 -4.98 -6.23 16.16
CA VAL A 351 -6.05 -5.55 15.42
C VAL A 351 -6.50 -4.28 16.14
N ALA A 352 -6.76 -3.23 15.35
CA ALA A 352 -7.34 -1.98 15.82
C ALA A 352 -8.82 -1.91 15.43
N CYS A 353 -9.67 -2.67 16.13
CA CYS A 353 -11.11 -2.71 15.89
C CYS A 353 -11.91 -2.85 17.18
N HIS A 354 -13.02 -2.11 17.30
CA HIS A 354 -13.98 -2.30 18.40
C HIS A 354 -14.85 -3.54 18.22
N HIS A 355 -15.04 -3.99 16.97
CA HIS A 355 -15.90 -5.13 16.61
C HIS A 355 -15.15 -6.07 15.66
N PRO A 356 -14.06 -6.71 16.12
CA PRO A 356 -13.26 -7.62 15.28
C PRO A 356 -14.11 -8.77 14.72
N GLU A 357 -13.78 -9.20 13.52
CA GLU A 357 -14.20 -10.47 12.94
C GLU A 357 -13.44 -11.61 13.62
N ASN A 358 -14.02 -12.82 13.67
CA ASN A 358 -13.32 -14.02 14.15
C ASN A 358 -12.84 -13.96 15.63
N PHE A 359 -13.49 -13.14 16.46
CA PHE A 359 -13.27 -13.03 17.92
C PHE A 359 -14.60 -13.15 18.70
N GLU A 360 -14.64 -13.10 20.02
CA GLU A 360 -15.90 -13.31 20.78
C GLU A 360 -16.92 -12.16 20.60
N ASP A 361 -16.45 -10.91 20.49
CA ASP A 361 -17.28 -9.71 20.28
C ASP A 361 -17.56 -9.40 18.79
N GLN A 362 -18.07 -10.38 18.02
CA GLN A 362 -18.33 -10.17 16.59
C GLN A 362 -19.57 -9.32 16.32
N ALA A 363 -20.56 -9.36 17.20
CA ALA A 363 -21.80 -8.62 17.02
C ALA A 363 -21.68 -7.26 17.72
N PRO A 364 -21.86 -6.14 17.01
CA PRO A 364 -21.94 -4.86 17.68
C PRO A 364 -23.10 -4.89 18.68
N GLN A 365 -22.86 -4.48 19.94
CA GLN A 365 -23.92 -4.49 20.97
C GLN A 365 -25.14 -3.65 20.56
N ASP A 366 -24.94 -2.60 19.76
CA ASP A 366 -26.01 -1.79 19.17
C ASP A 366 -26.95 -2.61 18.27
N THR A 367 -26.47 -3.66 17.60
CA THR A 367 -27.30 -4.56 16.78
C THR A 367 -28.25 -5.38 17.64
N VAL A 368 -27.79 -5.81 18.83
CA VAL A 368 -28.60 -6.55 19.81
C VAL A 368 -29.64 -5.62 20.45
N LEU A 369 -29.27 -4.38 20.74
CA LEU A 369 -30.20 -3.38 21.27
C LEU A 369 -31.25 -2.97 20.22
N LEU A 370 -30.87 -2.85 18.94
CA LEU A 370 -31.81 -2.58 17.84
C LEU A 370 -32.74 -3.75 17.54
N SER A 371 -32.27 -5.00 17.66
CA SER A 371 -33.14 -6.18 17.53
C SER A 371 -34.09 -6.29 18.72
N ALA A 372 -33.60 -6.09 19.94
CA ALA A 372 -34.44 -6.08 21.14
C ALA A 372 -35.46 -4.93 21.13
N ALA A 373 -35.07 -3.75 20.63
CA ALA A 373 -35.99 -2.62 20.44
C ALA A 373 -37.04 -2.92 19.35
N LYS A 374 -36.65 -3.55 18.24
CA LYS A 374 -37.61 -4.00 17.20
C LYS A 374 -38.56 -5.07 17.72
N GLU A 375 -38.07 -6.03 18.50
CA GLU A 375 -38.89 -7.06 19.14
C GLU A 375 -39.84 -6.46 20.18
N ALA A 376 -39.38 -5.49 20.96
CA ALA A 376 -40.23 -4.75 21.90
C ALA A 376 -41.32 -3.95 21.17
N VAL A 377 -40.99 -3.27 20.08
CA VAL A 377 -41.97 -2.53 19.25
C VAL A 377 -42.97 -3.51 18.60
N ALA A 378 -42.53 -4.67 18.15
CA ALA A 378 -43.41 -5.70 17.60
C ALA A 378 -44.34 -6.31 18.66
N LEU A 379 -43.85 -6.50 19.89
CA LEU A 379 -44.69 -6.93 21.02
C LEU A 379 -45.74 -5.87 21.36
N VAL A 380 -45.36 -4.59 21.45
CA VAL A 380 -46.30 -3.50 21.75
C VAL A 380 -47.36 -3.39 20.65
N ALA A 381 -46.98 -3.52 19.37
CA ALA A 381 -47.92 -3.53 18.25
C ALA A 381 -48.88 -4.75 18.27
N ALA A 382 -48.44 -5.89 18.81
CA ALA A 382 -49.29 -7.08 18.96
C ALA A 382 -50.28 -6.95 20.13
N VAL A 383 -49.94 -6.18 21.17
CA VAL A 383 -50.83 -5.87 22.30
C VAL A 383 -51.91 -4.88 21.88
N ASP A 384 -51.58 -3.86 21.08
CA ASP A 384 -52.57 -2.93 20.50
C ASP A 384 -53.58 -3.62 19.57
N ALA A 385 -53.17 -4.68 18.87
CA ALA A 385 -54.05 -5.44 17.99
C ALA A 385 -55.03 -6.38 18.73
N THR A 386 -54.83 -6.61 20.03
CA THR A 386 -55.70 -7.48 20.85
C THR A 386 -56.71 -6.73 21.71
N GLU A 387 -56.62 -5.40 21.83
CA GLU A 387 -57.59 -4.58 22.59
C GLU A 387 -58.74 -4.01 21.74
N VAL A 388 -58.77 -4.24 20.42
CA VAL A 388 -59.88 -3.78 19.53
C VAL A 388 -60.76 -4.96 19.12
N SER A 389 -61.43 -5.59 20.10
CA SER A 389 -62.61 -6.41 19.84
C SER A 389 -63.59 -6.31 21.01
N GLY A 390 -64.35 -5.23 21.06
CA GLY A 390 -65.47 -5.01 21.98
C GLY A 390 -66.54 -4.16 21.30
N GLU A 391 -67.76 -4.68 21.27
CA GLU A 391 -68.95 -4.28 20.49
C GLU A 391 -69.38 -2.80 20.55
N ALA A 392 -69.93 -2.31 19.43
CA ALA A 392 -70.77 -1.11 19.34
C ALA A 392 -72.21 -1.39 19.84
N PRO A 393 -73.01 -0.33 20.14
CA PRO A 393 -74.04 0.01 19.15
C PRO A 393 -74.44 1.51 19.00
N ALA A 394 -74.93 1.80 17.78
CA ALA A 394 -76.09 2.62 17.35
C ALA A 394 -76.11 4.19 17.40
N GLU A 395 -76.17 4.75 16.17
CA GLU A 395 -76.88 5.92 15.58
C GLU A 395 -77.45 7.07 16.44
N VAL A 396 -77.31 8.34 15.98
CA VAL A 396 -78.39 9.18 15.37
C VAL A 396 -77.79 10.35 14.54
N SER A 397 -78.48 10.60 13.41
CA SER A 397 -78.38 11.57 12.30
C SER A 397 -78.49 13.09 12.61
N GLN A 398 -77.86 13.96 11.81
CA GLN A 398 -78.48 14.93 10.85
C GLN A 398 -77.52 16.06 10.37
N THR A 399 -77.60 16.31 9.07
CA THR A 399 -76.87 17.21 8.11
C THR A 399 -77.51 18.62 7.99
N PRO A 400 -77.20 19.54 7.01
CA PRO A 400 -76.01 19.84 6.16
C PRO A 400 -75.75 21.38 5.92
N ALA A 401 -74.90 21.69 4.90
CA ALA A 401 -74.77 22.90 4.03
C ALA A 401 -73.49 23.74 4.29
N GLU A 402 -72.67 24.16 3.31
CA GLU A 402 -72.89 24.49 1.89
C GLU A 402 -71.55 24.46 1.08
N GLU A 403 -71.64 24.24 -0.24
CA GLU A 403 -70.57 24.19 -1.27
C GLU A 403 -70.16 25.58 -1.82
N GLU A 404 -68.93 25.69 -2.36
CA GLU A 404 -68.59 26.09 -3.75
C GLU A 404 -67.06 26.29 -3.88
N ALA A 405 -66.35 25.46 -4.68
CA ALA A 405 -65.96 25.63 -6.10
C ALA A 405 -64.47 26.07 -6.24
N SER A 406 -63.58 25.13 -6.58
CA SER A 406 -62.90 24.94 -7.89
C SER A 406 -61.79 25.97 -8.19
N THR A 407 -60.52 25.58 -8.39
CA THR A 407 -59.98 25.01 -9.65
C THR A 407 -58.47 24.74 -9.49
N GLU A 408 -57.97 23.62 -10.03
CA GLU A 408 -56.54 23.40 -10.38
C GLU A 408 -56.26 23.98 -11.80
N PRO A 409 -55.00 24.05 -12.31
CA PRO A 409 -54.34 22.84 -12.85
C PRO A 409 -52.79 22.75 -12.74
N GLU A 410 -52.29 21.50 -12.83
CA GLU A 410 -51.19 20.92 -13.65
C GLU A 410 -49.92 21.75 -13.95
N ALA A 411 -48.67 21.32 -13.66
CA ALA A 411 -47.86 20.15 -14.04
C ALA A 411 -46.95 20.36 -15.28
N GLU A 412 -45.69 19.86 -15.18
CA GLU A 412 -44.70 19.53 -16.24
C GLU A 412 -44.00 20.70 -16.98
N THR A 413 -42.74 20.66 -17.48
CA THR A 413 -41.63 19.69 -17.60
C THR A 413 -40.34 20.44 -18.03
N ALA A 414 -39.20 19.73 -18.04
CA ALA A 414 -37.83 20.17 -18.35
C ALA A 414 -37.47 20.32 -19.85
N ALA A 415 -36.38 21.06 -20.15
CA ALA A 415 -35.41 20.86 -21.27
C ALA A 415 -34.30 21.96 -21.17
N GLU A 416 -33.03 21.63 -20.95
CA GLU A 416 -31.97 21.34 -21.96
C GLU A 416 -31.57 22.51 -22.88
N ALA A 417 -30.27 22.86 -22.85
CA ALA A 417 -29.56 23.52 -23.96
C ALA A 417 -28.05 23.23 -23.87
N GLU A 418 -27.56 22.46 -24.84
CA GLU A 418 -26.15 22.31 -25.23
C GLU A 418 -25.69 23.49 -26.10
N ALA A 419 -24.38 23.77 -26.12
CA ALA A 419 -23.71 24.41 -27.27
C ALA A 419 -22.19 24.08 -27.28
N GLU A 420 -21.74 23.52 -28.41
CA GLU A 420 -20.37 23.12 -28.74
C GLU A 420 -19.51 24.22 -29.42
N ALA A 421 -18.18 24.12 -29.22
CA ALA A 421 -17.02 24.21 -30.17
C ALA A 421 -16.58 25.57 -30.80
N GLU A 422 -15.38 26.11 -30.45
CA GLU A 422 -14.01 25.99 -31.07
C GLU A 422 -13.70 27.11 -32.14
N PRO A 423 -12.44 27.42 -32.59
CA PRO A 423 -11.07 27.01 -32.20
C PRO A 423 -9.96 28.14 -32.16
N GLU A 424 -8.71 27.72 -31.89
CA GLU A 424 -7.37 28.20 -32.37
C GLU A 424 -6.76 29.59 -32.03
N THR A 425 -5.53 29.61 -31.49
CA THR A 425 -4.27 29.91 -32.23
C THR A 425 -3.04 29.96 -31.31
N ALA A 426 -1.87 29.70 -31.91
CA ALA A 426 -0.56 29.52 -31.30
C ALA A 426 0.36 30.75 -31.44
N ALA A 427 1.51 30.66 -30.75
CA ALA A 427 2.77 31.40 -30.88
C ALA A 427 2.88 32.77 -30.18
N ASP A 428 3.84 32.89 -29.25
CA ASP A 428 5.08 33.61 -29.56
C ASP A 428 6.22 33.27 -28.59
N ALA A 429 7.42 33.30 -29.15
CA ALA A 429 8.71 33.09 -28.53
C ALA A 429 9.37 34.46 -28.29
N GLU A 430 10.09 34.62 -27.17
CA GLU A 430 11.13 35.66 -27.06
C GLU A 430 12.38 35.09 -26.39
N ALA A 431 13.47 35.19 -27.15
CA ALA A 431 14.87 35.00 -26.76
C ALA A 431 15.43 36.34 -26.23
N GLU A 432 16.38 36.37 -25.29
CA GLU A 432 17.83 36.60 -25.46
C GLU A 432 18.36 37.37 -24.21
N PRO A 433 19.67 37.63 -23.98
CA PRO A 433 20.85 37.29 -24.79
C PRO A 433 22.03 36.62 -24.05
N GLU A 434 22.93 36.04 -24.85
CA GLU A 434 24.34 35.84 -24.53
C GLU A 434 25.10 37.17 -24.63
N ALA A 435 26.06 37.39 -23.71
CA ALA A 435 27.07 38.43 -23.84
C ALA A 435 28.45 37.77 -23.88
N ASP A 436 29.08 37.85 -25.04
CA ASP A 436 30.48 37.55 -25.29
C ASP A 436 31.32 38.83 -25.13
N ALA A 437 32.44 38.73 -24.42
CA ALA A 437 33.49 39.75 -24.36
C ALA A 437 34.82 39.10 -23.95
N ASP A 438 35.45 38.44 -24.91
CA ASP A 438 36.80 38.76 -25.41
C ASP A 438 37.85 39.27 -24.38
N ARG A 439 38.84 38.44 -24.04
CA ARG A 439 40.29 38.82 -24.11
C ARG A 439 41.28 37.68 -23.79
N GLN A 440 42.06 37.38 -24.83
CA GLN A 440 43.53 37.26 -24.88
C GLN A 440 44.26 36.03 -24.31
N GLU A 441 44.94 35.38 -25.26
CA GLU A 441 46.17 34.59 -25.15
C GLU A 441 47.22 35.20 -24.20
N SER A 442 47.91 34.34 -23.44
CA SER A 442 49.32 34.55 -23.08
C SER A 442 49.98 33.21 -22.76
N THR A 443 50.99 32.94 -23.56
CA THR A 443 52.03 31.92 -23.48
C THR A 443 52.79 31.88 -22.15
N GLY A 444 53.29 30.69 -21.81
CA GLY A 444 54.62 30.48 -21.22
C GLY A 444 54.75 30.49 -19.69
N LYS A 445 54.79 29.32 -19.06
CA LYS A 445 56.01 28.63 -18.56
C LYS A 445 55.65 27.38 -17.77
#